data_AF-A0A5J9T3D8-F1
#
_entry.id   AF-A0A5J9T3D8-F1
#
_cell.length_a   1.000
_cell.length_b   1.000
_cell.length_c   1.000
_cell.angle_alpha   90.00
_cell.angle_beta   90.00
_cell.angle_gamma   90.00
#
_symmetry.space_group_name_H-M   'P 1'
#
loop_
_entity.id
_entity.type
_entity.pdbx_description
1 polymer ?
#
loop_
_entity_poly.entity_id
_entity_poly.type
_entity_poly.pdbx_seq_one_letter_code
_entity_poly.pdbx_strand_id
1 'polypeptide(L)'
;MTAESHMKNIKPFNGIDFPLWKEKVQDILKSLELDYVLHKDKPLPPSSDIEEYDEKMHKYQFKLEKWEQDNKFAKRIIKRSISEGIREEFDDTRTRLLVNSSF
;
A
#
# COMPACT_ATOMS: atom_id res chain seq x y z
N MET A 1 -18.45 5.58 -0.87
CA MET A 1 -18.17 5.02 0.47
C MET A 1 -16.77 5.43 0.88
N THR A 2 -16.51 5.68 2.17
CA THR A 2 -15.17 6.07 2.65
C THR A 2 -14.47 4.89 3.31
N ALA A 3 -13.13 4.89 3.31
CA ALA A 3 -12.34 3.85 3.98
C ALA A 3 -12.77 3.64 5.45
N GLU A 4 -13.15 4.72 6.15
CA GLU A 4 -13.61 4.67 7.54
C GLU A 4 -14.87 3.83 7.73
N SER A 5 -15.77 3.79 6.74
CA SER A 5 -16.97 2.95 6.77
C SER A 5 -16.60 1.46 6.72
N HIS A 6 -15.65 1.08 5.87
CA HIS A 6 -15.19 -0.31 5.73
C HIS A 6 -14.39 -0.77 6.96
N MET A 7 -13.65 0.13 7.60
CA MET A 7 -12.79 -0.19 8.73
C MET A 7 -13.55 -0.45 10.04
N LYS A 8 -14.79 0.01 10.20
CA LYS A 8 -15.61 -0.20 11.41
C LYS A 8 -15.82 -1.68 11.76
N ASN A 9 -15.75 -2.57 10.78
CA ASN A 9 -16.00 -4.01 10.93
C ASN A 9 -14.71 -4.84 11.02
N ILE A 10 -13.54 -4.21 10.94
CA ILE A 10 -12.25 -4.90 11.10
C ILE A 10 -11.83 -4.83 12.56
N LYS A 11 -11.58 -5.99 13.16
CA LYS A 11 -10.90 -6.07 14.45
C LYS A 11 -9.45 -5.59 14.26
N PRO A 12 -8.98 -4.59 15.03
CA PRO A 12 -7.60 -4.12 14.90
C PRO A 12 -6.60 -5.25 15.10
N PHE A 13 -5.57 -5.31 14.26
CA PHE A 13 -4.50 -6.30 14.41
C PHE A 13 -3.71 -6.04 15.67
N ASN A 14 -3.67 -7.03 16.55
CA ASN A 14 -2.98 -7.00 17.84
C ASN A 14 -1.87 -8.05 17.93
N GLY A 15 -1.39 -8.56 16.79
CA GLY A 15 -0.36 -9.60 16.72
C GLY A 15 -0.93 -11.03 16.55
N ILE A 16 -2.24 -11.20 16.67
CA ILE A 16 -2.93 -12.50 16.54
C ILE A 16 -3.66 -12.57 15.19
N ASP A 17 -3.71 -13.76 14.58
CA ASP A 17 -4.45 -14.05 13.34
C ASP A 17 -4.11 -13.13 12.16
N PHE A 18 -2.81 -12.92 11.93
CA PHE A 18 -2.30 -12.14 10.79
C PHE A 18 -2.96 -12.50 9.44
N PRO A 19 -3.18 -13.79 9.09
CA PRO A 19 -3.84 -14.13 7.82
C PRO A 19 -5.24 -13.52 7.67
N LEU A 20 -6.07 -13.58 8.73
CA LEU A 20 -7.43 -13.07 8.70
C LEU A 20 -7.48 -11.55 8.62
N TRP A 21 -6.59 -10.88 9.36
CA TRP A 21 -6.48 -9.42 9.27
C TRP A 21 -6.00 -8.99 7.88
N LYS A 22 -5.00 -9.68 7.32
CA LYS A 22 -4.45 -9.38 5.99
C LYS A 22 -5.53 -9.49 4.92
N GLU A 23 -6.31 -10.57 4.93
CA GLU A 23 -7.42 -10.79 4.00
C GLU A 23 -8.43 -9.63 4.06
N LYS A 24 -8.89 -9.26 5.27
CA LYS A 24 -9.83 -8.15 5.44
C LYS A 24 -9.28 -6.81 4.95
N VAL A 25 -8.00 -6.54 5.19
CA VAL A 25 -7.34 -5.32 4.68
C VAL A 25 -7.27 -5.34 3.15
N GLN A 26 -6.95 -6.48 2.54
CA GLN A 26 -6.95 -6.63 1.08
C GLN A 26 -8.32 -6.37 0.47
N ASP A 27 -9.39 -6.87 1.09
CA ASP A 27 -10.76 -6.64 0.61
C ASP A 27 -11.17 -5.17 0.66
N ILE A 28 -10.74 -4.44 1.70
CA ILE A 28 -10.92 -2.98 1.76
C ILE A 28 -10.16 -2.29 0.63
N LEU A 29 -8.89 -2.65 0.41
CA LEU A 29 -8.08 -2.03 -0.63
C LEU A 29 -8.69 -2.26 -2.03
N LYS A 30 -9.15 -3.48 -2.32
CA LYS A 30 -9.89 -3.79 -3.57
C LYS A 30 -11.18 -2.99 -3.69
N SER A 31 -11.96 -2.89 -2.61
CA SER A 31 -13.22 -2.12 -2.58
C SER A 31 -13.03 -0.62 -2.82
N LEU A 32 -11.82 -0.12 -2.58
CA LEU A 32 -11.43 1.28 -2.78
C LEU A 32 -10.60 1.48 -4.06
N GLU A 33 -10.41 0.44 -4.88
CA GLU A 33 -9.57 0.45 -6.08
C GLU A 33 -8.09 0.84 -5.80
N LEU A 34 -7.62 0.56 -4.59
CA LEU A 34 -6.25 0.79 -4.13
C LEU A 34 -5.38 -0.49 -4.22
N ASP A 35 -5.89 -1.52 -4.88
CA ASP A 35 -5.24 -2.82 -5.02
C ASP A 35 -4.10 -2.82 -6.04
N TYR A 36 -3.92 -1.72 -6.79
CA TYR A 36 -2.80 -1.57 -7.73
C TYR A 36 -1.45 -1.86 -7.07
N VAL A 37 -1.24 -1.36 -5.85
CA VAL A 37 0.01 -1.57 -5.09
C VAL A 37 0.15 -2.96 -4.48
N LEU A 38 -0.94 -3.75 -4.45
CA LEU A 38 -0.89 -5.16 -4.04
C LEU A 38 -0.42 -6.08 -5.17
N HIS A 39 -0.47 -5.59 -6.41
CA HIS A 39 -0.22 -6.39 -7.61
C HIS A 39 0.96 -5.87 -8.44
N LYS A 40 1.51 -4.71 -8.09
CA LYS A 40 2.58 -4.04 -8.82
C LYS A 40 3.65 -3.52 -7.87
N ASP A 41 4.88 -3.95 -8.13
CA ASP A 41 6.08 -3.35 -7.54
C ASP A 41 6.19 -1.88 -7.91
N LYS A 42 6.96 -1.14 -7.09
CA LYS A 42 7.31 0.24 -7.41
C LYS A 42 7.95 0.30 -8.80
N PRO A 43 7.43 1.12 -9.73
CA PRO A 43 8.03 1.26 -11.05
C PRO A 43 9.50 1.69 -10.94
N LEU A 44 10.35 1.12 -11.80
CA LEU A 44 11.74 1.51 -11.94
C LEU A 44 11.92 2.45 -13.14
N PRO A 45 12.81 3.45 -13.04
CA PRO A 45 13.06 4.37 -14.13
C PRO A 45 13.64 3.60 -15.34
N PRO A 46 13.29 3.99 -16.57
CA PRO A 46 13.91 3.42 -17.77
C PRO A 46 15.39 3.81 -17.84
N SER A 47 16.21 2.94 -18.43
CA SER A 47 17.61 3.28 -18.77
C SER A 47 17.66 4.40 -19.81
N SER A 48 18.71 5.23 -19.78
CA SER A 48 18.94 6.32 -20.74
C SER A 48 19.22 5.83 -22.16
N ASP A 49 19.65 4.59 -22.30
CA ASP A 49 20.24 4.09 -23.56
C ASP A 49 19.19 3.41 -24.47
N ILE A 50 17.91 3.61 -24.19
CA ILE A 50 16.81 2.91 -24.87
C ILE A 50 16.17 3.82 -25.92
N GLU A 51 15.87 3.28 -27.10
CA GLU A 51 14.97 3.94 -28.05
C GLU A 51 13.61 4.28 -27.40
N GLU A 52 13.05 5.42 -27.83
CA GLU A 52 11.81 6.01 -27.28
C GLU A 52 11.92 6.37 -25.79
N TYR A 53 13.10 6.81 -25.33
CA TYR A 53 13.34 7.18 -23.93
C TYR A 53 12.29 8.15 -23.38
N ASP A 54 11.95 9.20 -24.13
CA ASP A 54 10.96 10.21 -23.71
C ASP A 54 9.57 9.58 -23.48
N GLU A 55 9.09 8.75 -24.41
CA GLU A 55 7.80 8.06 -24.23
C GLU A 55 7.81 7.09 -23.06
N LYS A 56 8.89 6.34 -22.88
CA LYS A 56 9.06 5.41 -21.76
C LYS A 56 9.14 6.16 -20.44
N MET A 57 9.79 7.31 -20.42
CA MET A 57 9.88 8.18 -19.25
C MET A 57 8.49 8.74 -18.88
N HIS A 58 7.71 9.20 -19.86
CA HIS A 58 6.32 9.63 -19.64
C HIS A 58 5.45 8.48 -19.09
N LYS A 59 5.53 7.29 -19.67
CA LYS A 59 4.82 6.09 -19.18
C LYS A 59 5.26 5.70 -17.77
N TYR A 60 6.55 5.85 -17.46
CA TYR A 60 7.11 5.60 -16.13
C TYR A 60 6.56 6.58 -15.10
N GLN A 61 6.59 7.88 -15.38
CA GLN A 61 6.09 8.92 -14.48
C GLN A 61 4.61 8.71 -14.15
N PHE A 62 3.78 8.43 -15.16
CA PHE A 62 2.36 8.13 -14.95
C PHE A 62 2.13 6.92 -14.03
N LYS A 63 2.90 5.83 -14.22
CA LYS A 63 2.81 4.65 -13.36
C LYS A 63 3.32 4.94 -11.94
N LEU A 64 4.39 5.73 -11.82
CA LEU A 64 4.98 6.10 -10.54
C LEU A 64 4.00 6.94 -9.71
N GLU A 65 3.39 7.96 -10.30
CA GLU A 65 2.41 8.83 -9.63
C GLU A 65 1.22 8.02 -9.11
N LYS A 66 0.65 7.16 -9.96
CA LYS A 66 -0.44 6.26 -9.55
C LYS A 66 -0.01 5.34 -8.41
N TRP A 67 1.16 4.70 -8.53
CA TRP A 67 1.68 3.81 -7.48
C TRP A 67 1.89 4.55 -6.16
N GLU A 68 2.47 5.76 -6.19
CA GLU A 68 2.73 6.55 -4.99
C GLU A 68 1.45 7.02 -4.30
N GLN A 69 0.45 7.42 -5.09
CA GLN A 69 -0.88 7.78 -4.59
C GLN A 69 -1.54 6.59 -3.88
N ASP A 70 -1.65 5.45 -4.57
CA ASP A 70 -2.31 4.25 -4.02
C ASP A 70 -1.56 3.73 -2.79
N ASN A 71 -0.22 3.76 -2.83
CA ASN A 71 0.63 3.32 -1.72
C ASN A 71 0.43 4.19 -0.47
N LYS A 72 0.31 5.52 -0.67
CA LYS A 72 0.04 6.45 0.44
C LYS A 72 -1.29 6.15 1.13
N PHE A 73 -2.34 5.85 0.36
CA PHE A 73 -3.64 5.50 0.92
C PHE A 73 -3.64 4.12 1.58
N ALA A 74 -3.04 3.11 0.93
CA ALA A 74 -2.93 1.76 1.48
C ALA A 74 -2.19 1.75 2.83
N LYS A 75 -1.06 2.47 2.92
CA LYS A 75 -0.33 2.68 4.18
C LYS A 75 -1.20 3.26 5.29
N ARG A 76 -2.04 4.25 4.96
CA ARG A 76 -2.94 4.88 5.94
C ARG A 76 -4.00 3.91 6.45
N ILE A 77 -4.53 3.06 5.58
CA ILE A 77 -5.52 2.03 5.94
C ILE A 77 -4.87 0.99 6.85
N ILE A 78 -3.70 0.47 6.46
CA ILE A 78 -2.93 -0.49 7.27
C ILE A 78 -2.60 0.09 8.65
N LYS A 79 -2.07 1.32 8.70
CA LYS A 79 -1.70 1.98 9.98
C LYS A 79 -2.91 2.23 10.89
N ARG A 80 -4.10 2.42 10.32
CA ARG A 80 -5.35 2.58 11.09
C ARG A 80 -6.01 1.24 11.46
N SER A 81 -5.64 0.14 10.80
CA SER A 81 -6.20 -1.19 11.05
C SER A 81 -5.37 -2.03 12.03
N ILE A 82 -4.24 -1.52 12.51
CA ILE A 82 -3.44 -2.10 13.59
C ILE A 82 -3.84 -1.48 14.95
N SER A 83 -3.64 -2.21 16.04
CA SER A 83 -3.90 -1.72 17.40
C SER A 83 -2.91 -0.62 17.80
N GLU A 84 -3.33 0.28 18.71
CA GLU A 84 -2.49 1.37 19.21
C GLU A 84 -1.17 0.87 19.82
N GLY A 85 -1.20 -0.20 20.62
CA GLY A 85 0.02 -0.76 21.24
C GLY A 85 1.02 -1.30 20.22
N ILE A 86 0.55 -1.78 19.07
CA ILE A 86 1.43 -2.14 17.96
C ILE A 86 1.87 -0.88 17.22
N ARG A 87 0.96 0.08 16.99
CA ARG A 87 1.24 1.35 16.28
C ARG A 87 2.32 2.20 16.95
N GLU A 88 2.38 2.20 18.28
CA GLU A 88 3.41 2.90 19.07
C GLU A 88 4.78 2.24 18.95
N GLU A 89 4.84 0.92 18.73
CA GLU A 89 6.07 0.19 18.40
C GLU A 89 6.51 0.39 16.93
N PHE A 90 5.61 0.87 16.08
CA PHE A 90 5.86 1.23 14.67
C PHE A 90 6.30 2.70 14.54
N ASP A 91 7.58 2.96 14.83
CA ASP A 91 8.22 4.19 14.38
C ASP A 91 8.33 4.21 12.84
N ASP A 92 8.39 5.40 12.23
CA ASP A 92 8.24 5.64 10.78
C ASP A 92 9.18 4.78 9.91
N THR A 93 10.29 4.32 10.50
CA THR A 93 11.30 3.44 9.93
C THR A 93 10.81 1.99 9.66
N ARG A 94 9.98 1.40 10.53
CA ARG A 94 9.48 0.01 10.37
C ARG A 94 8.25 -0.06 9.46
N THR A 95 7.52 1.04 9.33
CA THR A 95 6.41 1.19 8.36
C THR A 95 6.91 1.01 6.92
N ARG A 96 8.14 1.44 6.63
CA ARG A 96 8.81 1.17 5.34
C ARG A 96 9.04 -0.32 5.09
N LEU A 97 9.37 -1.09 6.13
CA LEU A 97 9.67 -2.52 5.99
C LEU A 97 8.40 -3.31 5.70
N LEU A 98 7.28 -3.12 6.39
CA LEU A 98 6.06 -3.87 6.08
C LEU A 98 5.51 -3.57 4.68
N VAL A 99 5.68 -2.33 4.22
CA VAL A 99 5.21 -1.92 2.89
C VAL A 99 6.15 -2.40 1.78
N ASN A 100 7.46 -2.51 2.05
CA ASN A 100 8.44 -3.00 1.06
C ASN A 100 8.71 -4.50 1.15
N SER A 101 8.34 -5.19 2.23
CA SER A 101 8.65 -6.61 2.45
C SER A 101 7.43 -7.52 2.57
N SER A 102 6.21 -7.01 2.64
CA SER A 102 5.01 -7.86 2.69
C SER A 102 3.75 -7.10 2.28
N PHE A 103 3.69 -6.75 1.00
CA PHE A 103 2.49 -6.98 0.19
C PHE A 103 2.89 -7.59 -1.13
#